data_AF-A0A640YAD2-F1
#
_entry.id   AF-A0A640YAD2-F1
#
_cell.length_a   1.000
_cell.length_b   1.000
_cell.length_c   1.000
_cell.angle_alpha   90.00
_cell.angle_beta   90.00
_cell.angle_gamma   90.00
#
_symmetry.space_group_name_H-M   'P 1'
#
loop_
_entity.id
_entity.type
_entity.pdbx_description
1 polymer ?
#
loop_
_entity_poly.entity_id
_entity_poly.type
_entity_poly.pdbx_seq_one_letter_code
_entity_poly.pdbx_strand_id
1 'polypeptide(L)'
;MSVGLVRAALLLAAVAAVEILLGLLGTAADVIALAAIVLALVATAPAGRSGAGWWSLLAAGACLSVLGALLALVTEPVGGVVAVLGAVAVLAAAASGFPVRA
;
A
#
# COMPACT_ATOMS: atom_id res chain seq x y z
N MET A 1 18.00 -9.16 1.95
CA MET A 1 16.69 -9.45 2.58
C MET A 1 16.18 -10.77 2.03
N SER A 2 15.67 -11.69 2.85
CA SER A 2 15.19 -12.98 2.34
C SER A 2 13.91 -12.79 1.52
N VAL A 3 13.73 -13.61 0.49
CA VAL A 3 12.53 -13.59 -0.37
C VAL A 3 11.24 -13.74 0.46
N GLY A 4 11.29 -14.51 1.54
CA GLY A 4 10.17 -14.68 2.47
C GLY A 4 9.74 -13.36 3.14
N LEU A 5 10.69 -12.49 3.49
CA LEU A 5 10.40 -11.21 4.15
C LEU A 5 9.77 -10.22 3.17
N VAL A 6 10.25 -10.18 1.91
CA VAL A 6 9.62 -9.38 0.84
C VAL A 6 8.17 -9.84 0.61
N ARG A 7 7.95 -11.15 0.51
CA ARG A 7 6.61 -11.72 0.33
C ARG A 7 5.68 -11.39 1.48
N ALA A 8 6.14 -11.54 2.72
CA ALA A 8 5.35 -11.17 3.90
C ALA A 8 4.99 -9.68 3.91
N ALA A 9 5.92 -8.80 3.56
CA ALA A 9 5.66 -7.37 3.45
C ALA A 9 4.65 -7.03 2.35
N LEU A 10 4.74 -7.67 1.17
CA LEU A 10 3.78 -7.48 0.08
C LEU A 10 2.38 -7.98 0.44
N LEU A 11 2.29 -9.13 1.12
CA LEU A 11 1.01 -9.65 1.62
C LEU A 11 0.40 -8.71 2.67
N LEU A 12 1.22 -8.19 3.59
CA LEU A 12 0.77 -7.21 4.57
C LEU A 12 0.25 -5.93 3.90
N ALA A 13 0.96 -5.42 2.89
CA ALA A 13 0.52 -4.26 2.12
C ALA A 13 -0.81 -4.53 1.38
N ALA A 14 -0.96 -5.72 0.80
CA ALA A 14 -2.19 -6.13 0.12
C ALA A 14 -3.38 -6.20 1.10
N VAL A 15 -3.22 -6.84 2.26
CA VAL A 15 -4.27 -6.92 3.28
C VAL A 15 -4.66 -5.54 3.79
N ALA A 16 -3.68 -4.68 4.04
CA ALA A 16 -3.93 -3.30 4.47
C ALA A 16 -4.68 -2.49 3.39
N ALA A 17 -4.32 -2.65 2.11
CA ALA A 17 -5.01 -1.99 1.01
C ALA A 17 -6.45 -2.51 0.82
N VAL A 18 -6.69 -3.81 1.03
CA VAL A 18 -8.05 -4.37 1.04
C VAL A 18 -8.87 -3.74 2.15
N GLU A 19 -8.28 -3.57 3.34
CA GLU A 19 -9.02 -2.94 4.43
C GLU A 19 -9.41 -1.50 4.10
N ILE A 20 -8.48 -0.68 3.60
CA ILE A 20 -8.77 0.71 3.20
C ILE A 20 -9.85 0.78 2.11
N LEU A 21 -9.91 -0.21 1.21
CA LEU A 21 -10.95 -0.26 0.17
C LEU A 21 -12.34 -0.57 0.71
N LEU A 22 -12.41 -1.42 1.74
CA LEU A 22 -13.67 -1.91 2.27
C LEU A 22 -14.13 -1.12 3.50
N GLY A 23 -13.22 -0.47 4.22
CA GLY A 23 -13.46 0.29 5.45
C GLY A 23 -14.17 -0.52 6.53
N LEU A 24 -13.87 -1.83 6.65
CA LEU A 24 -14.67 -2.76 7.47
C LEU A 24 -14.54 -2.51 8.97
N LEU A 25 -13.34 -2.11 9.40
CA LEU A 25 -12.95 -2.02 10.81
C LEU A 25 -12.93 -0.56 11.29
N GLY A 26 -13.27 0.39 10.41
CA GLY A 26 -13.39 1.81 10.69
C GLY A 26 -12.06 2.57 10.73
N THR A 27 -12.14 3.86 11.09
CA THR A 27 -11.05 4.83 10.94
C THR A 27 -9.75 4.44 11.67
N ALA A 28 -9.84 3.85 12.86
CA ALA A 28 -8.65 3.43 13.59
C ALA A 28 -7.87 2.32 12.84
N ALA A 29 -8.59 1.39 12.20
CA ALA A 29 -7.98 0.35 11.42
C ALA A 29 -7.41 0.87 10.10
N ASP A 30 -8.07 1.85 9.46
CA ASP A 30 -7.54 2.52 8.27
C ASP A 30 -6.20 3.19 8.54
N VAL A 31 -6.04 3.83 9.71
CA VAL A 31 -4.77 4.42 10.15
C VAL A 31 -3.68 3.35 10.35
N ILE A 32 -4.03 2.22 10.96
CA ILE A 32 -3.11 1.09 11.13
C ILE A 32 -2.73 0.49 9.76
N ALA A 33 -3.69 0.35 8.86
CA ALA A 33 -3.48 -0.15 7.50
C ALA A 33 -2.55 0.79 6.71
N LEU A 34 -2.74 2.11 6.79
CA LEU A 34 -1.84 3.10 6.22
C LEU A 34 -0.41 2.94 6.74
N ALA A 35 -0.25 2.81 8.06
CA ALA A 35 1.06 2.57 8.66
C ALA A 35 1.68 1.26 8.16
N ALA A 36 0.89 0.20 8.04
CA ALA A 36 1.33 -1.09 7.51
C ALA A 36 1.79 -1.00 6.05
N ILE A 37 1.10 -0.25 5.18
CA ILE A 37 1.51 0.01 3.79
C ILE A 37 2.86 0.73 3.75
N VAL A 38 3.04 1.77 4.57
CA VAL A 38 4.30 2.52 4.63
C VAL A 38 5.44 1.64 5.14
N LEU A 39 5.21 0.86 6.20
CA LEU A 39 6.20 -0.09 6.72
C LEU A 39 6.58 -1.14 5.68
N ALA A 40 5.60 -1.69 4.97
CA ALA A 40 5.86 -2.64 3.89
C ALA A 40 6.66 -2.03 2.74
N LEU A 41 6.36 -0.77 2.36
CA LEU A 41 7.13 -0.04 1.35
C LEU A 41 8.59 0.14 1.77
N VAL A 42 8.83 0.56 3.02
CA VAL A 42 10.18 0.75 3.56
C VAL A 42 10.92 -0.59 3.65
N ALA A 43 10.26 -1.63 4.18
CA ALA A 43 10.83 -2.96 4.29
C ALA A 43 11.25 -3.52 2.92
N THR A 44 10.41 -3.33 1.90
CA THR A 44 10.67 -3.83 0.53
C THR A 44 11.66 -2.99 -0.26
N ALA A 45 12.04 -1.80 0.23
CA ALA A 45 12.90 -0.87 -0.50
C ALA A 45 14.26 -1.43 -0.95
N PRO A 46 14.99 -2.23 -0.15
CA PRO A 46 16.24 -2.84 -0.59
C PRO A 46 16.07 -3.82 -1.77
N ALA A 47 14.91 -4.47 -1.88
CA ALA A 47 14.62 -5.43 -2.94
C ALA A 47 13.96 -4.80 -4.17
N GLY A 48 13.24 -3.68 -3.99
CA GLY A 48 12.49 -3.00 -5.05
C GLY A 48 13.27 -1.91 -5.79
N ARG A 49 14.22 -1.24 -5.12
CA ARG A 49 14.99 -0.13 -5.72
C ARG A 49 15.95 -0.56 -6.84
N SER A 50 16.28 -1.84 -6.95
CA SER A 50 17.20 -2.39 -7.97
C SER A 50 16.58 -2.56 -9.36
N GLY A 51 15.53 -1.80 -9.71
CA GLY A 51 14.92 -1.77 -11.05
C GLY A 51 13.54 -2.42 -11.14
N ALA A 52 12.84 -2.59 -10.02
CA ALA A 52 11.55 -3.25 -9.99
C ALA A 52 10.41 -2.23 -10.12
N GLY A 53 9.79 -2.12 -11.30
CA GLY A 53 8.68 -1.18 -11.57
C GLY A 53 7.48 -1.34 -10.61
N TRP A 54 7.29 -2.53 -10.02
CA TRP A 54 6.29 -2.76 -8.98
C TRP A 54 6.55 -1.93 -7.71
N TRP A 55 7.82 -1.67 -7.36
CA TRP A 55 8.14 -0.91 -6.15
C TRP A 55 7.84 0.58 -6.31
N SER A 56 8.08 1.14 -7.50
CA SER A 56 7.65 2.51 -7.82
C SER A 56 6.13 2.66 -7.78
N LEU A 57 5.40 1.64 -8.26
CA LEU A 57 3.94 1.62 -8.17
C LEU A 57 3.47 1.50 -6.71
N LEU A 58 4.15 0.70 -5.89
CA LEU A 58 3.88 0.60 -4.45
C LEU A 58 4.10 1.94 -3.75
N ALA A 59 5.20 2.63 -4.07
CA ALA A 59 5.53 3.94 -3.53
C ALA A 59 4.47 4.99 -3.90
N ALA A 60 4.08 5.04 -5.18
CA ALA A 60 3.03 5.93 -5.66
C ALA A 60 1.68 5.63 -4.99
N GLY A 61 1.31 4.35 -4.89
CA GLY A 61 0.10 3.91 -4.20
C GLY A 61 0.09 4.32 -2.72
N ALA A 62 1.20 4.10 -2.01
CA ALA A 62 1.35 4.52 -0.62
C ALA A 62 1.21 6.04 -0.45
N CYS A 63 1.85 6.83 -1.32
CA CYS A 63 1.71 8.28 -1.32
C CYS A 63 0.26 8.71 -1.54
N LEU A 64 -0.43 8.10 -2.51
CA LEU A 64 -1.84 8.37 -2.77
C LEU A 64 -2.73 7.96 -1.59
N SER A 65 -2.52 6.81 -0.96
CA SER A 65 -3.28 6.40 0.23
C SER A 65 -3.12 7.41 1.37
N VAL A 66 -1.90 7.88 1.64
CA VAL A 66 -1.64 8.91 2.65
C VAL A 66 -2.30 10.24 2.27
N LEU A 67 -2.16 10.68 1.03
CA LEU A 67 -2.80 11.91 0.54
C LEU A 67 -4.33 11.82 0.61
N GLY A 68 -4.90 10.67 0.26
CA GLY A 68 -6.34 10.43 0.35
C GLY A 68 -6.85 10.51 1.78
N ALA A 69 -6.14 9.92 2.73
CA ALA A 69 -6.46 10.02 4.14
C ALA A 69 -6.39 11.47 4.66
N LEU A 70 -5.37 12.23 4.27
CA LEU A 70 -5.26 13.65 4.62
C LEU A 70 -6.37 14.49 3.99
N LEU A 71 -6.71 14.23 2.73
CA LEU A 71 -7.79 14.91 2.03
C LEU A 71 -9.15 14.57 2.63
N ALA A 72 -9.35 13.37 3.16
CA ALA A 72 -10.61 12.98 3.80
C ALA A 72 -10.89 13.81 5.07
N LEU A 73 -9.86 14.35 5.72
CA LEU A 73 -10.00 15.27 6.86
C LEU A 73 -10.58 16.64 6.45
N VAL A 74 -10.46 17.01 5.18
CA VAL A 74 -10.90 18.32 4.66
C VAL A 74 -12.14 18.18 3.78
N THR A 75 -12.14 17.17 2.90
CA THR A 75 -13.15 16.89 1.89
C THR A 75 -13.33 15.38 1.74
N GLU A 76 -14.31 14.83 2.45
CA GLU A 76 -14.61 13.39 2.48
C GLU A 76 -14.72 12.73 1.09
N PRO A 77 -15.48 13.25 0.10
CA PRO A 77 -15.64 12.56 -1.19
C PRO A 77 -14.35 12.53 -2.03
N VAL A 78 -13.55 13.60 -1.99
CA VAL A 78 -12.29 13.68 -2.75
C VAL A 78 -11.23 12.81 -2.08
N GLY A 79 -11.15 12.85 -0.75
CA GLY A 79 -10.23 12.00 0.01
C GLY A 79 -10.49 10.52 -0.19
N GLY A 80 -11.76 10.11 -0.17
CA GLY A 80 -12.17 8.73 -0.43
C GLY A 80 -11.72 8.23 -1.79
N VAL A 81 -11.96 8.99 -2.87
CA VAL A 81 -11.52 8.59 -4.23
C VAL A 81 -10.00 8.46 -4.32
N VAL A 82 -9.25 9.39 -3.74
CA VAL A 82 -7.79 9.33 -3.76
C VAL A 82 -7.26 8.15 -2.95
N ALA A 83 -7.88 7.84 -1.80
CA ALA A 83 -7.55 6.68 -1.00
C ALA A 83 -7.81 5.36 -1.75
N VAL A 84 -8.94 5.27 -2.47
CA VAL A 84 -9.27 4.12 -3.33
C VAL A 84 -8.21 3.94 -4.43
N LEU A 85 -7.85 5.01 -5.14
CA LEU A 85 -6.81 4.94 -6.18
C LEU A 85 -5.47 4.50 -5.61
N GLY A 86 -5.10 5.00 -4.42
CA GLY A 86 -3.89 4.58 -3.71
C GLY A 86 -3.92 3.09 -3.34
N ALA A 87 -5.01 2.63 -2.75
CA ALA A 87 -5.16 1.23 -2.35
C ALA A 87 -5.16 0.27 -3.55
N VAL A 88 -5.81 0.64 -4.66
CA VAL A 88 -5.77 -0.13 -5.92
C VAL A 88 -4.34 -0.20 -6.47
N ALA A 89 -3.59 0.90 -6.46
CA ALA A 89 -2.20 0.92 -6.90
C ALA A 89 -1.31 0.04 -6.00
N VAL A 90 -1.52 0.07 -4.68
CA VAL A 90 -0.83 -0.82 -3.72
C VAL A 90 -1.13 -2.28 -4.02
N LEU A 91 -2.39 -2.65 -4.30
CA LEU A 91 -2.76 -4.02 -4.66
C LEU A 91 -2.13 -4.46 -5.98
N ALA A 92 -2.16 -3.61 -7.01
CA ALA A 92 -1.53 -3.89 -8.29
C ALA A 92 -0.01 -4.05 -8.14
N ALA A 93 0.63 -3.23 -7.31
CA ALA A 93 2.04 -3.35 -6.99
C ALA A 93 2.35 -4.63 -6.23
N ALA A 94 1.53 -5.00 -5.25
CA ALA A 94 1.67 -6.24 -4.51
C ALA A 94 1.51 -7.45 -5.43
N ALA A 95 0.49 -7.46 -6.29
CA ALA A 95 0.25 -8.53 -7.26
C ALA A 95 1.37 -8.66 -8.30
N SER A 96 1.90 -7.54 -8.82
CA SER A 96 3.00 -7.56 -9.80
C SER A 96 4.36 -7.88 -9.17
N GLY A 97 4.57 -7.52 -7.91
CA GLY A 97 5.72 -7.92 -7.12
C GLY A 97 5.65 -9.36 -6.59
N PHE A 98 4.46 -9.97 -6.58
CA PHE A 98 4.19 -11.34 -6.15
C PHE A 98 3.95 -12.23 -7.39
N PRO A 99 5.01 -12.77 -8.00
CA PRO A 99 6.06 -13.49 -7.30
C PRO A 99 7.37 -12.73 -7.43
N VAL A 100 8.03 -12.45 -6.30
CA VAL A 100 9.43 -12.04 -6.27
C VAL A 100 10.18 -13.16 -7.01
N ARG A 101 10.51 -12.94 -8.29
CA ARG A 101 10.88 -13.97 -9.26
C ARG A 101 12.02 -14.85 -8.71
N ALA A 102 11.88 -16.17 -8.91
CA ALA A 102 12.97 -17.14 -8.77
C ALA A 102 14.10 -16.82 -9.75
#